data_AF-A0A822VG65-F1
#
_entry.id   AF-A0A822VG65-F1
#
_cell.length_a   1.000
_cell.length_b   1.000
_cell.length_c   1.000
_cell.angle_alpha   90.00
_cell.angle_beta   90.00
_cell.angle_gamma   90.00
#
_symmetry.space_group_name_H-M   'P 1'
#
loop_
_entity.id
_entity.type
_entity.pdbx_description
1 polymer ?
#
loop_
_entity_poly.entity_id
_entity_poly.type
_entity_poly.pdbx_seq_one_letter_code
_entity_poly.pdbx_strand_id
1 'polypeptide(L)'
;MTSSNATPSAFGWDFQANLGLYLIMDEDLKQIKKFKIEGETEDIEIYYRDTTERKPKFIQAKSQEDPISDGTTSKHLSNALSSLLQVVTKVSGEYSELIYGTNIEIPIRARVKQKLFEGNRIKLYYKELPEQFQTKIDGIVDVSEITSEELMSFKERFSILKISFYGQDNETRYKVVQEKVTSKLRSLGIEQYKCNRIFYYFQKEFIQNASKRVEYSIEDLGLTIILFSFEDEENWSFNNLDIPEELISRIKAEFSNYILEKQLDFQFISQLVGDYKKYSMTTPYIPSSQKIQHFVNDTFSNYSDYFLQKTTNVNQELIDCIIKVTVYRIFINRVGIETITEGMALNEIY
;
A
#
# COMPACT_ATOMS: atom_id res chain seq x y z
N MET A 1 -22.22 -32.76 -12.67
CA MET A 1 -20.88 -32.42 -12.17
C MET A 1 -20.40 -31.21 -12.96
N THR A 2 -20.55 -30.02 -12.39
CA THR A 2 -20.20 -28.75 -13.04
C THR A 2 -18.73 -28.44 -12.77
N SER A 3 -17.91 -28.48 -13.82
CA SER A 3 -16.53 -27.99 -13.79
C SER A 3 -16.54 -26.48 -13.53
N SER A 4 -16.25 -26.07 -12.30
CA SER A 4 -15.96 -24.66 -12.00
C SER A 4 -14.68 -24.28 -12.75
N ASN A 5 -14.80 -23.46 -13.80
CA ASN A 5 -13.65 -23.00 -14.56
C ASN A 5 -12.72 -22.19 -13.63
N ALA A 6 -11.49 -22.65 -13.44
CA ALA A 6 -10.50 -21.99 -12.59
C ALA A 6 -10.07 -20.62 -13.17
N THR A 7 -10.15 -20.42 -14.49
CA THR A 7 -9.67 -19.22 -15.19
C THR A 7 -10.46 -17.94 -14.84
N PRO A 8 -11.81 -17.91 -14.92
CA PRO A 8 -12.58 -16.71 -14.54
C PRO A 8 -12.44 -16.36 -13.05
N SER A 9 -12.26 -17.37 -12.19
CA SER A 9 -12.01 -17.14 -10.76
C SER A 9 -10.65 -16.49 -10.54
N ALA A 10 -9.59 -16.97 -11.21
CA ALA A 10 -8.24 -16.40 -11.09
C ALA A 10 -8.18 -14.94 -11.56
N PHE A 11 -8.86 -14.60 -12.66
CA PHE A 11 -8.95 -13.22 -13.14
C PHE A 11 -9.69 -12.29 -12.17
N GLY A 12 -10.76 -12.80 -11.53
CA GLY A 12 -11.48 -12.08 -10.48
C GLY A 12 -10.57 -11.71 -9.31
N TRP A 13 -9.80 -12.67 -8.81
CA TRP A 13 -8.84 -12.47 -7.72
C TRP A 13 -7.71 -11.50 -8.10
N ASP A 14 -7.16 -11.64 -9.30
CA ASP A 14 -6.14 -10.74 -9.84
C ASP A 14 -6.67 -9.29 -9.90
N PHE A 15 -7.88 -9.10 -10.43
CA PHE A 15 -8.51 -7.79 -10.46
C PHE A 15 -8.77 -7.22 -9.05
N GLN A 16 -9.32 -8.02 -8.13
CA GLN A 16 -9.61 -7.58 -6.76
C GLN A 16 -8.35 -7.10 -6.04
N ALA A 17 -7.26 -7.86 -6.11
CA ALA A 17 -5.99 -7.49 -5.50
C ALA A 17 -5.44 -6.16 -6.07
N ASN A 18 -5.48 -6.02 -7.40
CA ASN A 18 -4.98 -4.82 -8.07
C ASN A 18 -5.89 -3.59 -7.87
N LEU A 19 -7.20 -3.78 -7.82
CA LEU A 19 -8.16 -2.73 -7.47
C LEU A 19 -7.95 -2.25 -6.04
N GLY A 20 -7.71 -3.18 -5.11
CA GLY A 20 -7.36 -2.85 -3.73
C GLY A 20 -6.11 -2.00 -3.65
N LEU A 21 -5.03 -2.43 -4.30
CA LEU A 21 -3.79 -1.64 -4.37
C LEU A 21 -4.00 -0.27 -5.01
N TYR A 22 -4.79 -0.18 -6.10
CA TYR A 22 -5.15 1.09 -6.72
C TYR A 22 -5.84 2.02 -5.72
N LEU A 23 -6.86 1.52 -5.01
CA LEU A 23 -7.67 2.30 -4.07
C LEU A 23 -6.84 2.81 -2.89
N ILE A 24 -6.02 1.95 -2.27
CA ILE A 24 -5.13 2.36 -1.18
C ILE A 24 -4.17 3.46 -1.64
N MET A 25 -3.61 3.33 -2.84
CA MET A 25 -2.69 4.32 -3.41
C MET A 25 -3.42 5.56 -3.99
N ASP A 26 -4.75 5.57 -4.08
CA ASP A 26 -5.55 6.75 -4.43
C ASP A 26 -5.92 7.58 -3.20
N GLU A 27 -5.89 6.98 -2.01
CA GLU A 27 -6.18 7.64 -0.74
C GLU A 27 -5.01 8.51 -0.23
N ASP A 28 -5.34 9.36 0.76
CA ASP A 28 -4.35 9.98 1.61
C ASP A 28 -3.86 8.96 2.65
N LEU A 29 -2.63 8.47 2.47
CA LEU A 29 -2.06 7.40 3.30
C LEU A 29 -1.92 7.82 4.77
N LYS A 30 -1.88 9.12 5.07
CA LYS A 30 -1.87 9.62 6.46
C LYS A 30 -3.17 9.33 7.21
N GLN A 31 -4.27 9.15 6.50
CA GLN A 31 -5.58 8.91 7.10
C GLN A 31 -5.88 7.44 7.31
N ILE A 32 -5.17 6.54 6.61
CA ILE A 32 -5.44 5.10 6.67
C ILE A 32 -4.85 4.53 7.96
N LYS A 33 -5.63 3.67 8.62
CA LYS A 33 -5.18 2.84 9.75
C LYS A 33 -4.81 1.45 9.25
N LYS A 34 -5.71 0.84 8.47
CA LYS A 34 -5.56 -0.51 7.95
C LYS A 34 -6.49 -0.77 6.78
N PHE A 35 -6.25 -1.84 6.04
CA PHE A 35 -7.12 -2.29 4.97
C PHE A 35 -7.13 -3.81 4.87
N LYS A 36 -8.14 -4.34 4.21
CA LYS A 36 -8.27 -5.77 3.91
C LYS A 36 -8.50 -5.97 2.43
N ILE A 37 -7.79 -6.93 1.87
CA ILE A 37 -8.07 -7.49 0.54
C ILE A 37 -8.62 -8.89 0.79
N GLU A 38 -9.87 -9.10 0.41
CA GLU A 38 -10.79 -10.13 0.93
C GLU A 38 -11.17 -9.87 2.39
N GLY A 39 -12.07 -8.90 2.62
CA GLY A 39 -12.61 -8.58 3.94
C GLY A 39 -13.69 -9.54 4.42
N GLU A 40 -14.16 -9.31 5.64
CA GLU A 40 -15.27 -10.10 6.21
C GLU A 40 -16.64 -9.60 5.73
N THR A 41 -16.71 -8.31 5.45
CA THR A 41 -17.91 -7.59 5.03
C THR A 41 -17.96 -7.47 3.51
N GLU A 42 -16.83 -7.09 2.89
CA GLU A 42 -16.70 -6.88 1.44
C GLU A 42 -15.33 -7.29 0.90
N ASP A 43 -15.22 -7.41 -0.43
CA ASP A 43 -14.00 -7.80 -1.12
C ASP A 43 -12.80 -6.91 -0.76
N ILE A 44 -13.02 -5.60 -0.56
CA ILE A 44 -11.99 -4.66 -0.10
C ILE A 44 -12.59 -3.75 0.95
N GLU A 45 -11.86 -3.55 2.04
CA GLU A 45 -12.25 -2.71 3.17
C GLU A 45 -11.11 -1.74 3.51
N ILE A 46 -11.42 -0.46 3.67
CA ILE A 46 -10.43 0.57 4.05
C ILE A 46 -10.90 1.24 5.34
N TYR A 47 -10.09 1.13 6.39
CA TYR A 47 -10.35 1.70 7.69
C TYR A 47 -9.42 2.88 7.93
N TYR A 48 -9.99 3.98 8.38
CA TYR A 48 -9.26 5.21 8.67
C TYR A 48 -8.90 5.29 10.16
N ARG A 49 -7.94 6.16 10.47
CA ARG A 49 -7.50 6.41 11.84
C ARG A 49 -8.60 7.06 12.65
N ASP A 50 -8.62 6.78 13.94
CA ASP A 50 -9.62 7.31 14.87
C ASP A 50 -9.49 8.84 15.03
N THR A 51 -8.32 9.41 14.69
CA THR A 51 -8.08 10.86 14.61
C THR A 51 -8.76 11.51 13.40
N THR A 52 -9.27 10.72 12.45
CA THR A 52 -10.05 11.21 11.32
C THR A 52 -11.55 11.08 11.61
N GLU A 53 -12.37 12.04 11.16
CA GLU A 53 -13.83 11.92 11.20
C GLU A 53 -14.38 10.93 10.14
N ARG A 54 -13.50 10.20 9.45
CA ARG A 54 -13.83 9.43 8.26
C ARG A 54 -14.16 7.99 8.62
N LYS A 55 -15.39 7.60 8.30
CA LYS A 55 -15.87 6.22 8.45
C LYS A 55 -15.28 5.29 7.37
N PRO A 56 -15.26 3.96 7.57
CA PRO A 56 -14.68 3.00 6.62
C PRO A 56 -15.29 3.06 5.22
N LYS A 57 -14.52 2.60 4.22
CA LYS A 57 -15.04 2.32 2.87
C LYS A 57 -15.15 0.84 2.64
N PHE A 58 -16.20 0.46 1.91
CA PHE A 58 -16.45 -0.91 1.51
C PHE A 58 -16.63 -0.99 0.00
N ILE A 59 -15.95 -1.94 -0.62
CA ILE A 59 -15.87 -2.05 -2.07
C ILE A 59 -16.12 -3.49 -2.48
N GLN A 60 -17.10 -3.68 -3.37
CA GLN A 60 -17.26 -4.94 -4.07
C GLN A 60 -16.54 -4.85 -5.42
N ALA A 61 -15.62 -5.79 -5.65
CA ALA A 61 -14.98 -5.99 -6.93
C ALA A 61 -15.78 -6.98 -7.80
N LYS A 62 -16.09 -6.58 -9.05
CA LYS A 62 -16.50 -7.54 -10.08
C LYS A 62 -15.81 -7.23 -11.41
N SER A 63 -15.27 -8.26 -12.04
CA SER A 63 -14.54 -8.15 -13.29
C SER A 63 -14.96 -9.17 -14.33
N GLN A 64 -14.60 -8.91 -15.58
CA GLN A 64 -14.73 -9.83 -16.70
C GLN A 64 -13.49 -9.74 -17.61
N GLU A 65 -13.03 -10.87 -18.14
CA GLU A 65 -11.80 -10.95 -18.95
C GLU A 65 -11.90 -10.10 -20.24
N ASP A 66 -13.06 -10.13 -20.90
CA ASP A 66 -13.42 -9.24 -22.02
C ASP A 66 -14.29 -8.08 -21.50
N PRO A 67 -13.73 -6.87 -21.30
CA PRO A 67 -14.45 -5.71 -20.75
C PRO A 67 -15.67 -5.26 -21.56
N ILE A 68 -15.75 -5.65 -22.84
CA ILE A 68 -16.81 -5.18 -23.76
C ILE A 68 -18.01 -6.11 -23.71
N SER A 69 -17.80 -7.39 -23.37
CA SER A 69 -18.83 -8.43 -23.26
C SER A 69 -20.02 -7.97 -22.41
N ASP A 70 -21.22 -8.38 -22.84
CA ASP A 70 -22.49 -8.08 -22.17
C ASP A 70 -23.02 -9.26 -21.33
N GLY A 71 -22.47 -10.46 -21.52
CA GLY A 71 -23.05 -11.71 -21.02
C GLY A 71 -23.19 -11.80 -19.50
N THR A 72 -22.31 -11.16 -18.74
CA THR A 72 -22.33 -11.18 -17.27
C THR A 72 -22.50 -9.81 -16.62
N THR A 73 -22.54 -8.71 -17.39
CA THR A 73 -22.56 -7.34 -16.86
C THR A 73 -23.72 -7.11 -15.88
N SER A 74 -24.94 -7.48 -16.26
CA SER A 74 -26.13 -7.26 -15.40
C SER A 74 -26.09 -8.10 -14.13
N LYS A 75 -25.51 -9.31 -14.21
CA LYS A 75 -25.32 -10.18 -13.05
C LYS A 75 -24.27 -9.62 -12.10
N HIS A 76 -23.15 -9.11 -12.63
CA HIS A 76 -22.11 -8.47 -11.82
C HIS A 76 -22.63 -7.23 -11.10
N LEU A 77 -23.36 -6.35 -11.81
CA LEU A 77 -24.00 -5.19 -11.18
C LEU A 77 -24.98 -5.62 -10.07
N SER A 78 -25.83 -6.61 -10.35
CA SER A 78 -26.83 -7.07 -9.36
C SER A 78 -26.15 -7.63 -8.12
N ASN A 79 -25.17 -8.52 -8.30
CA ASN A 79 -24.42 -9.10 -7.19
C ASN A 79 -23.69 -8.04 -6.37
N ALA A 80 -23.08 -7.05 -7.01
CA ALA A 80 -22.38 -5.98 -6.31
C ALA A 80 -23.32 -5.08 -5.51
N LEU A 81 -24.46 -4.70 -6.09
CA LEU A 81 -25.47 -3.92 -5.38
C LEU A 81 -26.03 -4.69 -4.19
N SER A 82 -26.39 -5.97 -4.37
CA SER A 82 -26.90 -6.80 -3.28
C SER A 82 -25.91 -6.92 -2.11
N SER A 83 -24.61 -7.12 -2.37
CA SER A 83 -23.62 -7.20 -1.30
C SER A 83 -23.42 -5.86 -0.59
N LEU A 84 -23.25 -4.78 -1.36
CA LEU A 84 -23.06 -3.44 -0.79
C LEU A 84 -24.28 -2.97 0.03
N LEU A 85 -25.49 -3.38 -0.33
CA LEU A 85 -26.69 -3.14 0.49
C LEU A 85 -26.65 -3.89 1.82
N GLN A 86 -26.14 -5.13 1.85
CA GLN A 86 -25.94 -5.86 3.11
C GLN A 86 -24.93 -5.17 4.02
N VAL A 87 -23.96 -4.42 3.46
CA VAL A 87 -23.06 -3.60 4.28
C VAL A 87 -23.86 -2.57 5.07
N VAL A 88 -24.81 -1.88 4.43
CA VAL A 88 -25.61 -0.81 5.05
C VAL A 88 -26.27 -1.30 6.35
N THR A 89 -26.84 -2.50 6.32
CA THR A 89 -27.48 -3.12 7.48
C THR A 89 -26.46 -3.65 8.48
N LYS A 90 -25.42 -4.37 8.02
CA LYS A 90 -24.38 -4.98 8.87
C LYS A 90 -23.59 -3.96 9.70
N VAL A 91 -23.26 -2.81 9.12
CA VAL A 91 -22.47 -1.77 9.80
C VAL A 91 -23.32 -0.59 10.26
N SER A 92 -24.64 -0.65 10.11
CA SER A 92 -25.61 0.32 10.65
C SER A 92 -25.25 1.78 10.34
N GLY A 93 -24.88 2.08 9.09
CA GLY A 93 -24.53 3.45 8.68
C GLY A 93 -23.10 3.90 9.03
N GLU A 94 -22.28 3.04 9.64
CA GLU A 94 -20.86 3.28 9.94
C GLU A 94 -19.95 3.07 8.72
N TYR A 95 -20.22 3.80 7.64
CA TYR A 95 -19.42 3.81 6.41
C TYR A 95 -19.41 5.19 5.75
N SER A 96 -18.31 5.57 5.09
CA SER A 96 -18.21 6.82 4.32
C SER A 96 -18.52 6.64 2.85
N GLU A 97 -18.26 5.45 2.29
CA GLU A 97 -18.47 5.19 0.87
C GLU A 97 -18.71 3.70 0.59
N LEU A 98 -19.59 3.41 -0.36
CA LEU A 98 -19.83 2.09 -0.94
C LEU A 98 -19.47 2.14 -2.42
N ILE A 99 -18.54 1.28 -2.86
CA ILE A 99 -18.02 1.34 -4.23
C ILE A 99 -18.28 0.03 -4.95
N TYR A 100 -18.94 0.11 -6.11
CA TYR A 100 -18.89 -0.96 -7.10
C TYR A 100 -17.64 -0.76 -7.98
N GLY A 101 -16.59 -1.55 -7.72
CA GLY A 101 -15.34 -1.51 -8.46
C GLY A 101 -15.31 -2.52 -9.61
N THR A 102 -15.00 -2.07 -10.83
CA THR A 102 -15.08 -2.93 -12.01
C THR A 102 -14.12 -2.56 -13.14
N ASN A 103 -13.87 -3.52 -14.04
CA ASN A 103 -13.18 -3.29 -15.31
C ASN A 103 -14.11 -3.28 -16.53
N ILE A 104 -15.42 -3.51 -16.34
CA ILE A 104 -16.41 -3.57 -17.42
C ILE A 104 -16.53 -2.20 -18.09
N GLU A 105 -16.46 -2.15 -19.42
CA GLU A 105 -16.47 -0.88 -20.16
C GLU A 105 -17.76 -0.09 -19.97
N ILE A 106 -18.89 -0.80 -19.86
CA ILE A 106 -20.21 -0.24 -19.59
C ILE A 106 -20.84 -1.00 -18.41
N PRO A 107 -20.57 -0.59 -17.16
CA PRO A 107 -20.99 -1.32 -15.95
C PRO A 107 -22.50 -1.45 -15.76
N ILE A 108 -23.28 -0.53 -16.34
CA ILE A 108 -24.74 -0.54 -16.28
C ILE A 108 -25.30 -0.56 -17.70
N ARG A 109 -26.16 -1.54 -18.01
CA ARG A 109 -26.84 -1.63 -19.31
C ARG A 109 -28.24 -1.01 -19.20
N ALA A 110 -28.37 0.27 -19.57
CA ALA A 110 -29.61 1.04 -19.47
C ALA A 110 -30.08 1.68 -20.79
N ARG A 111 -29.66 1.14 -21.95
CA ARG A 111 -30.06 1.64 -23.30
C ARG A 111 -29.81 3.14 -23.53
N VAL A 112 -28.73 3.68 -22.95
CA VAL A 112 -28.30 5.10 -23.03
C VAL A 112 -26.84 5.23 -23.48
N LYS A 113 -26.37 6.48 -23.68
CA LYS A 113 -25.03 6.85 -24.15
C LYS A 113 -23.93 5.94 -23.57
N GLN A 114 -23.32 5.16 -24.45
CA GLN A 114 -22.25 4.21 -24.15
C GLN A 114 -20.95 4.88 -23.62
N LYS A 115 -20.81 6.19 -23.83
CA LYS A 115 -19.59 6.95 -23.55
C LYS A 115 -19.44 7.43 -22.09
N LEU A 116 -20.43 7.20 -21.22
CA LEU A 116 -20.39 7.72 -19.85
C LEU A 116 -19.20 7.19 -19.03
N PHE A 117 -18.78 5.95 -19.32
CA PHE A 117 -17.66 5.27 -18.67
C PHE A 117 -16.43 5.13 -19.59
N GLU A 118 -16.37 5.94 -20.66
CA GLU A 118 -15.24 5.96 -21.60
C GLU A 118 -13.97 6.51 -20.91
N GLY A 119 -12.86 5.80 -21.06
CA GLY A 119 -11.56 6.19 -20.51
C GLY A 119 -10.99 5.19 -19.50
N ASN A 120 -9.75 5.45 -19.09
CA ASN A 120 -8.99 4.49 -18.27
C ASN A 120 -9.41 4.44 -16.81
N ARG A 121 -10.00 5.52 -16.29
CA ARG A 121 -10.55 5.57 -14.94
C ARG A 121 -11.70 6.55 -14.89
N ILE A 122 -12.86 6.07 -14.48
CA ILE A 122 -14.08 6.87 -14.29
C ILE A 122 -14.69 6.48 -12.95
N LYS A 123 -15.02 7.48 -12.13
CA LYS A 123 -15.78 7.30 -10.89
C LYS A 123 -16.99 8.21 -10.94
N LEU A 124 -18.17 7.64 -10.75
CA LEU A 124 -19.42 8.38 -10.75
C LEU A 124 -20.23 7.99 -9.51
N TYR A 125 -20.63 8.98 -8.73
CA TYR A 125 -21.58 8.81 -7.64
C TYR A 125 -22.98 8.59 -8.20
N TYR A 126 -23.85 7.92 -7.43
CA TYR A 126 -25.25 7.69 -7.81
C TYR A 126 -25.94 8.97 -8.32
N LYS A 127 -25.77 10.08 -7.60
CA LYS A 127 -26.38 11.39 -7.92
C LYS A 127 -25.87 11.98 -9.26
N GLU A 128 -24.72 11.55 -9.75
CA GLU A 128 -24.13 12.00 -11.04
C GLU A 128 -24.60 11.14 -12.23
N LEU A 129 -25.20 9.98 -11.97
CA LEU A 129 -25.68 9.10 -13.01
C LEU A 129 -26.95 9.67 -13.67
N PRO A 130 -27.12 9.56 -15.00
CA PRO A 130 -28.39 9.86 -15.65
C PRO A 130 -29.56 9.05 -15.08
N GLU A 131 -30.77 9.62 -15.12
CA GLU A 131 -32.00 9.04 -14.54
C GLU A 131 -32.26 7.58 -14.95
N GLN A 132 -31.97 7.21 -16.20
CA GLN A 132 -32.17 5.84 -16.69
C GLN A 132 -31.22 4.83 -16.02
N PHE A 133 -30.01 5.25 -15.67
CA PHE A 133 -29.08 4.43 -14.90
C PHE A 133 -29.48 4.34 -13.42
N GLN A 134 -29.92 5.46 -12.84
CA GLN A 134 -30.47 5.48 -11.48
C GLN A 134 -31.67 4.54 -11.36
N THR A 135 -32.62 4.61 -12.30
CA THR A 135 -33.79 3.72 -12.38
C THR A 135 -33.38 2.25 -12.46
N LYS A 136 -32.30 1.95 -13.21
CA LYS A 136 -31.80 0.57 -13.33
C LYS A 136 -31.20 0.05 -12.01
N ILE A 137 -30.49 0.91 -11.27
CA ILE A 137 -29.97 0.58 -9.93
C ILE A 137 -31.14 0.40 -8.96
N ASP A 138 -32.09 1.32 -8.96
CA ASP A 138 -33.27 1.29 -8.08
C ASP A 138 -34.14 0.05 -8.30
N GLY A 139 -34.25 -0.44 -9.54
CA GLY A 139 -34.96 -1.68 -9.85
C GLY A 139 -34.22 -2.95 -9.44
N ILE A 140 -32.95 -2.86 -9.03
CA ILE A 140 -32.16 -3.99 -8.50
C ILE A 140 -32.15 -3.98 -6.97
N VAL A 141 -32.10 -2.79 -6.36
CA VAL A 141 -32.09 -2.62 -4.91
C VAL A 141 -33.45 -3.04 -4.36
N ASP A 142 -33.52 -4.21 -3.72
CA ASP A 142 -34.74 -4.69 -3.09
C ASP A 142 -35.03 -3.91 -1.81
N VAL A 143 -36.10 -3.10 -1.84
CA VAL A 143 -36.53 -2.24 -0.74
C VAL A 143 -37.26 -2.99 0.38
N SER A 144 -37.47 -4.31 0.25
CA SER A 144 -38.16 -5.10 1.27
C SER A 144 -37.27 -5.46 2.47
N GLU A 145 -35.94 -5.43 2.30
CA GLU A 145 -34.97 -5.82 3.35
C GLU A 145 -34.28 -4.63 4.04
N ILE A 146 -34.56 -3.39 3.61
CA ILE A 146 -33.94 -2.17 4.13
C ILE A 146 -34.97 -1.07 4.33
N THR A 147 -34.73 -0.20 5.31
CA THR A 147 -35.55 0.98 5.57
C THR A 147 -35.35 2.06 4.50
N SER A 148 -36.29 3.00 4.40
CA SER A 148 -36.15 4.14 3.49
C SER A 148 -34.94 5.02 3.84
N GLU A 149 -34.57 5.13 5.12
CA GLU A 149 -33.40 5.88 5.58
C GLU A 149 -32.09 5.21 5.14
N GLU A 150 -31.98 3.90 5.32
CA GLU A 150 -30.84 3.11 4.84
C GLU A 150 -30.68 3.18 3.32
N LEU A 151 -31.79 3.10 2.58
CA LEU A 151 -31.77 3.27 1.12
C LEU A 151 -31.28 4.67 0.71
N MET A 152 -31.72 5.72 1.41
CA MET A 152 -31.23 7.08 1.16
C MET A 152 -29.73 7.14 1.44
N SER A 153 -29.28 6.68 2.61
CA SER A 153 -27.86 6.64 2.98
C SER A 153 -27.01 5.85 1.98
N PHE A 154 -27.52 4.73 1.44
CA PHE A 154 -26.88 3.98 0.36
C PHE A 154 -26.70 4.87 -0.87
N LYS A 155 -27.78 5.46 -1.39
CA LYS A 155 -27.74 6.28 -2.61
C LYS A 155 -26.84 7.51 -2.47
N GLU A 156 -26.74 8.10 -1.27
CA GLU A 156 -25.88 9.26 -1.05
C GLU A 156 -24.39 8.96 -1.06
N ARG A 157 -24.01 7.72 -0.72
CA ARG A 157 -22.61 7.30 -0.54
C ARG A 157 -22.17 6.22 -1.54
N PHE A 158 -23.05 5.81 -2.45
CA PHE A 158 -22.77 4.84 -3.49
C PHE A 158 -22.07 5.47 -4.69
N SER A 159 -21.02 4.82 -5.18
CA SER A 159 -20.35 5.15 -6.43
C SER A 159 -19.96 3.92 -7.23
N ILE A 160 -19.78 4.11 -8.54
CA ILE A 160 -19.20 3.12 -9.44
C ILE A 160 -17.81 3.61 -9.82
N LEU A 161 -16.80 2.78 -9.58
CA LEU A 161 -15.43 3.01 -10.02
C LEU A 161 -15.07 2.01 -11.12
N LYS A 162 -14.90 2.51 -12.33
CA LYS A 162 -14.36 1.76 -13.46
C LYS A 162 -12.88 2.08 -13.64
N ILE A 163 -12.04 1.06 -13.71
CA ILE A 163 -10.63 1.18 -14.12
C ILE A 163 -10.32 0.21 -15.27
N SER A 164 -9.47 0.61 -16.22
CA SER A 164 -9.00 -0.31 -17.25
C SER A 164 -8.13 -1.40 -16.65
N PHE A 165 -8.50 -2.65 -16.91
CA PHE A 165 -7.77 -3.84 -16.50
C PHE A 165 -8.09 -4.97 -17.49
N TYR A 166 -7.26 -5.12 -18.52
CA TYR A 166 -7.47 -6.07 -19.62
C TYR A 166 -6.18 -6.29 -20.40
N GLY A 167 -6.16 -7.31 -21.27
CA GLY A 167 -4.98 -7.61 -22.08
C GLY A 167 -4.27 -8.87 -21.61
N GLN A 168 -3.50 -9.44 -22.52
CA GLN A 168 -2.83 -10.73 -22.31
C GLN A 168 -1.47 -10.55 -21.61
N ASP A 169 -0.81 -9.43 -21.85
CA ASP A 169 0.45 -9.06 -21.21
C ASP A 169 0.24 -8.22 -19.95
N ASN A 170 1.19 -8.35 -19.01
CA ASN A 170 1.15 -7.66 -17.72
C ASN A 170 1.26 -6.13 -17.87
N GLU A 171 1.99 -5.63 -18.87
CA GLU A 171 2.18 -4.19 -19.08
C GLU A 171 0.84 -3.53 -19.41
N THR A 172 0.10 -4.07 -20.37
CA THR A 172 -1.23 -3.57 -20.75
C THR A 172 -2.24 -3.77 -19.63
N ARG A 173 -2.27 -4.95 -19.00
CA ARG A 173 -3.25 -5.29 -17.96
C ARG A 173 -3.14 -4.42 -16.73
N TYR A 174 -1.92 -4.19 -16.25
CA TYR A 174 -1.71 -3.52 -14.97
C TYR A 174 -1.41 -2.03 -15.11
N LYS A 175 -1.32 -1.50 -16.34
CA LYS A 175 -0.91 -0.12 -16.63
C LYS A 175 -1.52 0.93 -15.69
N VAL A 176 -2.84 0.99 -15.59
CA VAL A 176 -3.55 2.01 -14.78
C VAL A 176 -3.20 1.90 -13.29
N VAL A 177 -3.06 0.68 -12.78
CA VAL A 177 -2.74 0.41 -11.38
C VAL A 177 -1.28 0.75 -11.12
N GLN A 178 -0.38 0.30 -11.99
CA GLN A 178 1.05 0.57 -11.90
C GLN A 178 1.35 2.08 -11.99
N GLU A 179 0.67 2.81 -12.87
CA GLU A 179 0.78 4.28 -12.98
C GLU A 179 0.35 4.98 -11.67
N LYS A 180 -0.77 4.55 -11.07
CA LYS A 180 -1.25 5.10 -9.78
C LYS A 180 -0.26 4.82 -8.65
N VAL A 181 0.18 3.57 -8.52
CA VAL A 181 1.14 3.15 -7.49
C VAL A 181 2.46 3.91 -7.66
N THR A 182 2.99 3.96 -8.87
CA THR A 182 4.22 4.70 -9.19
C THR A 182 4.07 6.18 -8.84
N SER A 183 2.97 6.82 -9.23
CA SER A 183 2.72 8.22 -8.92
C SER A 183 2.69 8.48 -7.41
N LYS A 184 2.03 7.60 -6.63
CA LYS A 184 2.00 7.71 -5.17
C LYS A 184 3.39 7.49 -4.55
N LEU A 185 4.11 6.44 -4.94
CA LEU A 185 5.46 6.17 -4.43
C LEU A 185 6.44 7.31 -4.77
N ARG A 186 6.36 7.89 -5.96
CA ARG A 186 7.15 9.07 -6.33
C ARG A 186 6.82 10.29 -5.47
N SER A 187 5.56 10.46 -5.06
CA SER A 187 5.19 11.52 -4.12
C SER A 187 5.79 11.32 -2.72
N LEU A 188 6.20 10.09 -2.38
CA LEU A 188 6.97 9.75 -1.17
C LEU A 188 8.50 9.83 -1.38
N GLY A 189 8.96 10.38 -2.51
CA GLY A 189 10.38 10.55 -2.80
C GLY A 189 11.09 9.31 -3.36
N ILE A 190 10.35 8.28 -3.76
CA ILE A 190 10.91 7.02 -4.23
C ILE A 190 11.29 7.10 -5.71
N GLU A 191 12.47 6.57 -6.03
CA GLU A 191 13.00 6.54 -7.40
C GLU A 191 12.21 5.59 -8.31
N GLN A 192 12.12 5.93 -9.59
CA GLN A 192 11.28 5.22 -10.56
C GLN A 192 11.60 3.72 -10.67
N TYR A 193 12.88 3.34 -10.63
CA TYR A 193 13.28 1.94 -10.76
C TYR A 193 12.85 1.09 -9.54
N LYS A 194 12.80 1.70 -8.34
CA LYS A 194 12.32 1.04 -7.11
C LYS A 194 10.80 0.92 -7.07
N CYS A 195 10.08 1.89 -7.66
CA CYS A 195 8.61 1.87 -7.71
C CYS A 195 8.07 0.58 -8.33
N ASN A 196 8.69 0.10 -9.41
CA ASN A 196 8.26 -1.14 -10.07
C ASN A 196 8.45 -2.36 -9.16
N ARG A 197 9.59 -2.45 -8.46
CA ARG A 197 9.88 -3.54 -7.52
C ARG A 197 8.84 -3.59 -6.39
N ILE A 198 8.52 -2.43 -5.81
CA ILE A 198 7.50 -2.29 -4.75
C ILE A 198 6.11 -2.69 -5.28
N PHE A 199 5.74 -2.22 -6.48
CA PHE A 199 4.47 -2.57 -7.12
C PHE A 199 4.32 -4.10 -7.28
N TYR A 200 5.32 -4.76 -7.87
CA TYR A 200 5.26 -6.21 -8.09
C TYR A 200 5.23 -7.01 -6.78
N TYR A 201 5.92 -6.52 -5.74
CA TYR A 201 5.85 -7.13 -4.41
C TYR A 201 4.42 -7.11 -3.87
N PHE A 202 3.80 -5.93 -3.77
CA PHE A 202 2.44 -5.82 -3.22
C PHE A 202 1.39 -6.54 -4.07
N GLN A 203 1.51 -6.46 -5.40
CA GLN A 203 0.62 -7.19 -6.29
C GLN A 203 0.69 -8.70 -6.00
N LYS A 204 1.90 -9.27 -5.94
CA LYS A 204 2.09 -10.68 -5.64
C LYS A 204 1.59 -11.04 -4.24
N GLU A 205 1.90 -10.22 -3.24
CA GLU A 205 1.50 -10.42 -1.85
C GLU A 205 -0.03 -10.47 -1.72
N PHE A 206 -0.74 -9.52 -2.32
CA PHE A 206 -2.20 -9.46 -2.24
C PHE A 206 -2.86 -10.61 -3.02
N ILE A 207 -2.33 -10.98 -4.20
CA ILE A 207 -2.84 -12.14 -4.96
C ILE A 207 -2.64 -13.45 -4.18
N GLN A 208 -1.47 -13.65 -3.56
CA GLN A 208 -1.17 -14.88 -2.83
C GLN A 208 -1.96 -15.03 -1.53
N ASN A 209 -2.42 -13.91 -0.97
CA ASN A 209 -3.20 -13.89 0.27
C ASN A 209 -4.70 -13.61 0.05
N ALA A 210 -5.15 -13.48 -1.19
CA ALA A 210 -6.55 -13.21 -1.52
C ALA A 210 -7.52 -14.24 -0.92
N SER A 211 -7.08 -15.49 -0.69
CA SER A 211 -7.89 -16.52 -0.05
C SER A 211 -7.81 -16.56 1.49
N LYS A 212 -6.94 -15.75 2.10
CA LYS A 212 -6.58 -15.84 3.53
C LYS A 212 -7.15 -14.70 4.39
N ARG A 213 -7.86 -13.73 3.80
CA ARG A 213 -8.47 -12.59 4.51
C ARG A 213 -7.49 -11.81 5.38
N VAL A 214 -6.32 -11.53 4.82
CA VAL A 214 -5.25 -10.85 5.56
C VAL A 214 -5.62 -9.38 5.77
N GLU A 215 -5.43 -8.92 7.00
CA GLU A 215 -5.48 -7.52 7.36
C GLU A 215 -4.08 -6.92 7.27
N TYR A 216 -3.97 -5.77 6.60
CA TYR A 216 -2.72 -5.04 6.43
C TYR A 216 -2.81 -3.71 7.16
N SER A 217 -1.90 -3.46 8.10
CA SER A 217 -1.77 -2.14 8.71
C SER A 217 -1.08 -1.16 7.75
N ILE A 218 -1.28 0.13 7.98
CA ILE A 218 -0.52 1.16 7.25
C ILE A 218 0.97 1.11 7.62
N GLU A 219 1.31 0.62 8.82
CA GLU A 219 2.68 0.37 9.26
C GLU A 219 3.35 -0.68 8.40
N ASP A 220 2.73 -1.85 8.23
CA ASP A 220 3.29 -2.94 7.43
C ASP A 220 3.54 -2.48 5.99
N LEU A 221 2.60 -1.71 5.42
CA LEU A 221 2.75 -1.10 4.11
C LEU A 221 3.95 -0.14 4.07
N GLY A 222 4.05 0.78 5.03
CA GLY A 222 5.10 1.78 5.11
C GLY A 222 6.49 1.18 5.34
N LEU A 223 6.59 0.21 6.24
CA LEU A 223 7.82 -0.53 6.53
C LEU A 223 8.30 -1.32 5.31
N THR A 224 7.38 -1.97 4.59
CA THR A 224 7.69 -2.64 3.33
C THR A 224 8.20 -1.64 2.29
N ILE A 225 7.54 -0.48 2.15
CA ILE A 225 8.00 0.57 1.23
C ILE A 225 9.41 1.03 1.58
N ILE A 226 9.71 1.26 2.87
CA ILE A 226 11.03 1.63 3.37
C ILE A 226 12.07 0.54 3.03
N LEU A 227 11.75 -0.72 3.34
CA LEU A 227 12.60 -1.88 3.06
C LEU A 227 13.01 -1.90 1.58
N PHE A 228 12.03 -1.91 0.69
CA PHE A 228 12.28 -1.97 -0.75
C PHE A 228 12.87 -0.68 -1.33
N SER A 229 12.80 0.44 -0.60
CA SER A 229 13.42 1.71 -1.02
C SER A 229 14.91 1.77 -0.68
N PHE A 230 15.39 1.04 0.35
CA PHE A 230 16.75 1.19 0.87
C PHE A 230 17.55 -0.12 0.99
N GLU A 231 16.99 -1.26 0.58
CA GLU A 231 17.67 -2.57 0.56
C GLU A 231 18.30 -2.96 -0.79
N ASP A 232 18.52 -2.03 -1.73
CA ASP A 232 19.20 -2.39 -2.98
C ASP A 232 20.66 -2.81 -2.74
N GLU A 233 21.07 -3.92 -3.37
CA GLU A 233 22.39 -4.56 -3.23
C GLU A 233 23.56 -3.62 -3.59
N GLU A 234 23.33 -2.68 -4.51
CA GLU A 234 24.31 -1.67 -4.95
C GLU A 234 24.63 -0.63 -3.86
N ASN A 235 23.73 -0.42 -2.89
CA ASN A 235 23.91 0.57 -1.81
C ASN A 235 24.67 0.05 -0.58
N TRP A 236 25.10 -1.21 -0.59
CA TRP A 236 25.97 -1.76 0.45
C TRP A 236 27.46 -1.60 0.11
N SER A 237 27.82 -0.52 -0.59
CA SER A 237 29.20 -0.10 -0.74
C SER A 237 29.61 0.69 0.50
N PHE A 238 30.33 0.03 1.41
CA PHE A 238 30.92 0.65 2.59
C PHE A 238 32.41 0.89 2.40
N ASN A 239 32.86 1.12 1.16
CA ASN A 239 34.28 1.29 0.82
C ASN A 239 34.97 2.41 1.62
N ASN A 240 34.18 3.32 2.20
CA ASN A 240 34.67 4.43 3.02
C ASN A 240 34.49 4.20 4.54
N LEU A 241 34.01 3.03 4.94
CA LEU A 241 34.00 2.57 6.34
C LEU A 241 35.14 1.58 6.53
N ASP A 242 35.70 1.57 7.73
CA ASP A 242 36.71 0.60 8.13
C ASP A 242 36.03 -0.75 8.45
N ILE A 243 35.64 -1.49 7.40
CA ILE A 243 34.93 -2.77 7.47
C ILE A 243 35.52 -3.74 6.43
N PRO A 244 35.95 -4.95 6.84
CA PRO A 244 36.39 -5.99 5.92
C PRO A 244 35.27 -6.45 4.95
N GLU A 245 35.59 -6.58 3.66
CA GLU A 245 34.62 -6.95 2.62
C GLU A 245 33.95 -8.32 2.87
N GLU A 246 34.71 -9.26 3.42
CA GLU A 246 34.24 -10.58 3.85
C GLU A 246 33.14 -10.51 4.92
N LEU A 247 33.21 -9.52 5.83
CA LEU A 247 32.18 -9.29 6.84
C LEU A 247 30.96 -8.59 6.26
N ILE A 248 31.10 -7.75 5.23
CA ILE A 248 29.95 -7.10 4.57
C ILE A 248 28.99 -8.15 4.02
N SER A 249 29.50 -9.17 3.34
CA SER A 249 28.68 -10.26 2.79
C SER A 249 27.93 -11.02 3.88
N ARG A 250 28.58 -11.27 5.01
CA ARG A 250 27.97 -11.93 6.16
C ARG A 250 26.90 -11.06 6.83
N ILE A 251 27.17 -9.76 7.02
CA ILE A 251 26.23 -8.80 7.61
C ILE A 251 24.96 -8.71 6.77
N LYS A 252 25.09 -8.66 5.43
CA LYS A 252 23.95 -8.69 4.51
C LYS A 252 23.07 -9.93 4.72
N ALA A 253 23.69 -11.10 4.75
CA ALA A 253 22.96 -12.36 4.81
C ALA A 253 22.31 -12.60 6.18
N GLU A 254 23.00 -12.28 7.28
CA GLU A 254 22.60 -12.67 8.63
C GLU A 254 21.90 -11.54 9.41
N PHE A 255 22.14 -10.27 9.07
CA PHE A 255 21.76 -9.13 9.93
C PHE A 255 20.92 -8.03 9.25
N SER A 256 20.50 -8.18 7.99
CA SER A 256 19.72 -7.13 7.29
C SER A 256 18.44 -6.73 8.01
N ASN A 257 17.64 -7.70 8.47
CA ASN A 257 16.42 -7.43 9.24
C ASN A 257 16.73 -6.71 10.55
N TYR A 258 17.80 -7.10 11.25
CA TYR A 258 18.20 -6.46 12.49
C TYR A 258 18.64 -5.01 12.27
N ILE A 259 19.39 -4.75 11.19
CA ILE A 259 19.78 -3.39 10.80
C ILE A 259 18.54 -2.55 10.50
N LEU A 260 17.57 -3.10 9.76
CA LEU A 260 16.32 -2.42 9.47
C LEU A 260 15.54 -2.07 10.74
N GLU A 261 15.38 -3.03 11.67
CA GLU A 261 14.74 -2.79 12.99
C GLU A 261 15.37 -1.57 13.67
N LYS A 262 16.71 -1.49 13.66
CA LYS A 262 17.43 -0.36 14.26
C LYS A 262 17.32 0.95 13.46
N GLN A 263 17.17 0.89 12.14
CA GLN A 263 16.92 2.05 11.27
C GLN A 263 15.54 2.69 11.47
N LEU A 264 14.65 2.02 12.21
CA LEU A 264 13.30 2.45 12.50
C LEU A 264 13.11 2.87 13.98
N ASP A 265 14.14 2.69 14.82
CA ASP A 265 14.09 3.11 16.22
C ASP A 265 14.29 4.63 16.33
N PHE A 266 13.17 5.36 16.48
CA PHE A 266 13.18 6.82 16.58
C PHE A 266 13.98 7.37 17.76
N GLN A 267 14.04 6.64 18.88
CA GLN A 267 14.79 7.09 20.05
C GLN A 267 16.29 7.03 19.75
N PHE A 268 16.75 5.93 19.16
CA PHE A 268 18.14 5.76 18.75
C PHE A 268 18.53 6.74 17.63
N ILE A 269 17.67 6.92 16.64
CA ILE A 269 17.90 7.90 15.55
C ILE A 269 18.04 9.30 16.13
N SER A 270 17.16 9.70 17.05
CA SER A 270 17.21 11.03 17.68
C SER A 270 18.51 11.25 18.44
N GLN A 271 18.99 10.23 19.18
CA GLN A 271 20.29 10.27 19.83
C GLN A 271 21.42 10.44 18.81
N LEU A 272 21.48 9.60 17.79
CA LEU A 272 22.49 9.64 16.73
C LEU A 272 22.56 11.00 16.04
N VAL A 273 21.41 11.60 15.73
CA VAL A 273 21.33 12.92 15.09
C VAL A 273 21.87 14.02 16.01
N GLY A 274 21.54 13.95 17.31
CA GLY A 274 22.08 14.86 18.31
C GLY A 274 23.60 14.76 18.42
N ASP A 275 24.12 13.53 18.47
CA ASP A 275 25.55 13.27 18.59
C ASP A 275 26.31 13.64 17.30
N TYR A 276 25.75 13.38 16.13
CA TYR A 276 26.30 13.84 14.85
C TYR A 276 26.35 15.37 14.74
N LYS A 277 25.33 16.07 15.26
CA LYS A 277 25.31 17.53 15.29
C LYS A 277 26.43 18.08 16.17
N LYS A 278 26.62 17.50 17.38
CA LYS A 278 27.73 17.87 18.27
C LYS A 278 29.08 17.60 17.60
N TYR A 279 29.26 16.40 17.05
CA TYR A 279 30.48 16.01 16.34
C TYR A 279 30.78 16.99 15.20
N SER A 280 29.77 17.32 14.39
CA SER A 280 29.91 18.25 13.27
C SER A 280 30.35 19.65 13.67
N MET A 281 29.93 20.11 14.85
CA MET A 281 30.34 21.39 15.44
C MET A 281 31.78 21.34 15.96
N THR A 282 32.23 20.21 16.50
CA THR A 282 33.58 20.03 17.04
C THR A 282 34.62 19.66 16.00
N THR A 283 34.20 19.21 14.81
CA THR A 283 35.09 18.86 13.68
C THR A 283 34.80 19.71 12.43
N PRO A 284 34.91 21.06 12.49
CA PRO A 284 34.56 21.92 11.37
C PRO A 284 35.50 21.75 10.16
N TYR A 285 36.72 21.23 10.38
CA TYR A 285 37.73 21.01 9.35
C TYR A 285 37.45 19.77 8.46
N ILE A 286 36.60 18.84 8.90
CA ILE A 286 36.25 17.66 8.10
C ILE A 286 35.27 18.06 6.99
N PRO A 287 35.54 17.72 5.71
CA PRO A 287 34.63 18.01 4.60
C PRO A 287 33.24 17.40 4.82
N SER A 288 32.18 18.15 4.50
CA SER A 288 30.79 17.69 4.68
C SER A 288 30.50 16.36 3.98
N SER A 289 31.14 16.09 2.84
CA SER A 289 31.00 14.84 2.08
C SER A 289 31.57 13.60 2.79
N GLN A 290 32.53 13.78 3.71
CA GLN A 290 33.18 12.68 4.45
C GLN A 290 32.76 12.64 5.92
N LYS A 291 32.03 13.67 6.38
CA LYS A 291 31.73 13.88 7.80
C LYS A 291 30.93 12.74 8.44
N ILE A 292 29.98 12.15 7.70
CA ILE A 292 29.23 10.96 8.15
C ILE A 292 30.16 9.76 8.33
N GLN A 293 31.10 9.53 7.42
CA GLN A 293 32.03 8.40 7.47
C GLN A 293 32.96 8.52 8.69
N HIS A 294 33.52 9.71 8.89
CA HIS A 294 34.34 10.01 10.06
C HIS A 294 33.56 9.87 11.36
N PHE A 295 32.35 10.42 11.44
CA PHE A 295 31.49 10.24 12.60
C PHE A 295 31.27 8.77 12.93
N VAL A 296 30.96 7.94 11.94
CA VAL A 296 30.75 6.50 12.13
C VAL A 296 32.02 5.83 12.65
N ASN A 297 33.16 6.04 11.99
CA ASN A 297 34.42 5.39 12.39
C ASN A 297 34.92 5.86 13.77
N ASP A 298 34.68 7.11 14.13
CA ASP A 298 35.20 7.69 15.38
C ASP A 298 34.30 7.42 16.59
N THR A 299 33.00 7.13 16.38
CA THR A 299 32.01 7.11 17.47
C THR A 299 31.24 5.80 17.62
N PHE A 300 31.39 4.82 16.71
CA PHE A 300 30.56 3.60 16.73
C PHE A 300 30.58 2.88 18.10
N SER A 301 31.72 2.85 18.78
CA SER A 301 31.89 2.15 20.06
C SER A 301 30.97 2.67 21.16
N ASN A 302 30.55 3.95 21.08
CA ASN A 302 29.62 4.56 22.03
C ASN A 302 28.22 3.92 21.98
N TYR A 303 27.89 3.20 20.92
CA TYR A 303 26.58 2.56 20.74
C TYR A 303 26.59 1.07 21.05
N SER A 304 27.71 0.51 21.52
CA SER A 304 27.86 -0.94 21.73
C SER A 304 26.73 -1.55 22.56
N ASP A 305 26.43 -0.96 23.72
CA ASP A 305 25.39 -1.45 24.65
C ASP A 305 24.01 -1.59 24.02
N TYR A 306 23.68 -0.72 23.06
CA TYR A 306 22.41 -0.74 22.35
C TYR A 306 22.28 -1.93 21.36
N PHE A 307 23.40 -2.50 20.94
CA PHE A 307 23.46 -3.63 20.01
C PHE A 307 23.71 -4.98 20.68
N LEU A 308 24.16 -5.01 21.94
CA LEU A 308 24.57 -6.23 22.67
C LEU A 308 23.42 -7.22 23.00
N GLN A 309 22.15 -6.79 22.94
CA GLN A 309 21.01 -7.61 23.38
C GLN A 309 20.69 -8.80 22.44
N LYS A 310 21.01 -8.72 21.13
CA LYS A 310 20.79 -9.80 20.15
C LYS A 310 22.10 -10.42 19.60
N THR A 311 23.28 -9.99 20.08
CA THR A 311 24.60 -10.38 19.55
C THR A 311 25.44 -11.21 20.52
N THR A 312 24.82 -11.85 21.51
CA THR A 312 25.50 -12.50 22.65
C THR A 312 26.48 -13.62 22.26
N ASN A 313 26.35 -14.19 21.06
CA ASN A 313 27.25 -15.22 20.49
C ASN A 313 28.05 -14.74 19.26
N VAL A 314 28.12 -13.42 19.04
CA VAL A 314 28.81 -12.80 17.90
C VAL A 314 30.14 -12.23 18.37
N ASN A 315 31.20 -12.38 17.57
CA ASN A 315 32.50 -11.79 17.91
C ASN A 315 32.46 -10.26 17.86
N GLN A 316 33.24 -9.61 18.73
CA GLN A 316 33.22 -8.15 18.89
C GLN A 316 33.49 -7.40 17.57
N GLU A 317 34.43 -7.89 16.75
CA GLU A 317 34.74 -7.30 15.45
C GLU A 317 33.52 -7.24 14.51
N LEU A 318 32.70 -8.30 14.47
CA LEU A 318 31.49 -8.31 13.68
C LEU A 318 30.41 -7.39 14.29
N ILE A 319 30.33 -7.32 15.62
CA ILE A 319 29.44 -6.37 16.30
C ILE A 319 29.80 -4.93 15.90
N ASP A 320 31.08 -4.57 15.96
CA ASP A 320 31.58 -3.25 15.58
C ASP A 320 31.22 -2.92 14.12
N CYS A 321 31.39 -3.89 13.22
CA CYS A 321 31.01 -3.74 11.82
C CYS A 321 29.49 -3.58 11.64
N ILE A 322 28.67 -4.33 12.38
CA ILE A 322 27.20 -4.19 12.36
C ILE A 322 26.80 -2.79 12.82
N ILE A 323 27.42 -2.27 13.89
CA ILE A 323 27.14 -0.91 14.38
C ILE A 323 27.51 0.11 13.30
N LYS A 324 28.72 0.02 12.73
CA LYS A 324 29.19 0.93 11.67
C LYS A 324 28.23 0.93 10.48
N VAL A 325 27.85 -0.25 9.97
CA VAL A 325 26.86 -0.39 8.88
C VAL A 325 25.54 0.25 9.27
N THR A 326 25.03 -0.05 10.46
CA THR A 326 23.72 0.43 10.91
C THR A 326 23.69 1.95 11.01
N VAL A 327 24.67 2.55 11.71
CA VAL A 327 24.75 4.00 11.90
C VAL A 327 24.92 4.69 10.55
N TYR A 328 25.80 4.19 9.68
CA TYR A 328 25.96 4.74 8.34
C TYR A 328 24.67 4.68 7.53
N ARG A 329 23.99 3.52 7.54
CA ARG A 329 22.72 3.33 6.84
C ARG A 329 21.60 4.21 7.40
N ILE A 330 21.59 4.49 8.70
CA ILE A 330 20.67 5.47 9.29
C ILE A 330 20.88 6.82 8.62
N PHE A 331 22.11 7.37 8.58
CA PHE A 331 22.33 8.70 8.01
C PHE A 331 22.03 8.81 6.52
N ILE A 332 22.46 7.85 5.70
CA ILE A 332 22.27 7.94 4.25
C ILE A 332 20.80 7.78 3.84
N ASN A 333 20.01 7.03 4.62
CA ASN A 333 18.59 6.78 4.31
C ASN A 333 17.64 7.68 5.09
N ARG A 334 18.14 8.41 6.11
CA ARG A 334 17.33 9.18 7.06
C ARG A 334 16.28 10.04 6.37
N VAL A 335 16.69 10.89 5.42
CA VAL A 335 15.78 11.83 4.76
C VAL A 335 14.66 11.09 4.03
N GLY A 336 14.99 9.97 3.36
CA GLY A 336 14.01 9.15 2.67
C GLY A 336 13.06 8.42 3.62
N ILE A 337 13.58 7.85 4.72
CA ILE A 337 12.78 7.22 5.77
C ILE A 337 11.85 8.24 6.44
N GLU A 338 12.34 9.43 6.78
CA GLU A 338 11.54 10.53 7.33
C GLU A 338 10.45 10.95 6.34
N THR A 339 10.78 11.11 5.06
CA THR A 339 9.80 11.46 4.01
C THR A 339 8.66 10.44 3.92
N ILE A 340 8.97 9.14 3.94
CA ILE A 340 7.96 8.07 3.89
C ILE A 340 7.15 8.05 5.20
N THR A 341 7.82 8.13 6.35
CA THR A 341 7.21 8.15 7.68
C THR A 341 6.21 9.30 7.82
N GLU A 342 6.62 10.52 7.47
CA GLU A 342 5.76 11.71 7.50
C GLU A 342 4.65 11.65 6.44
N GLY A 343 4.97 11.13 5.25
CA GLY A 343 4.04 10.95 4.14
C GLY A 343 2.90 9.96 4.44
N MET A 344 3.12 9.06 5.40
CA MET A 344 2.16 8.01 5.82
C MET A 344 1.74 8.13 7.29
N ALA A 345 2.20 9.17 8.01
CA ALA A 345 1.95 9.38 9.44
C ALA A 345 2.31 8.15 10.32
N LEU A 346 3.44 7.48 10.03
CA LEU A 346 3.84 6.26 10.76
C LEU A 346 4.26 6.54 12.21
N ASN A 347 4.63 7.78 12.51
CA ASN A 347 5.01 8.27 13.84
C ASN A 347 3.81 8.51 14.78
N GLU A 348 2.59 8.64 14.26
CA GLU A 348 1.37 8.91 15.05
C GLU A 348 0.67 7.63 15.55
N ILE A 349 1.34 6.49 15.41
CA ILE A 349 0.77 5.17 15.68
C ILE A 349 1.13 4.70 17.11
N TYR A 350 2.13 5.34 17.72
CA TYR A 350 2.65 5.03 19.05
C TYR A 350 2.28 6.08 20.09
#